data_AF-A0A2D7NZJ3-F1
#
_entry.id   AF-A0A2D7NZJ3-F1
#
_cell.length_a   1.000
_cell.length_b   1.000
_cell.length_c   1.000
_cell.angle_alpha   90.00
_cell.angle_beta   90.00
_cell.angle_gamma   90.00
#
_symmetry.space_group_name_H-M   'P 1'
#
loop_
_entity.id
_entity.type
_entity.pdbx_description
1 polymer ?
#
loop_
_entity_poly.entity_id
_entity_poly.type
_entity_poly.pdbx_seq_one_letter_code
_entity_poly.pdbx_strand_id
1 'polypeptide(L)'
;MLHSIFAQNSRDIDNSVNTSSQNKKSIKVFKIGKNNFFKTQEEGKEAYEDRMKQVAKDRKKSLRILKKPQYSDKSYFGHKRPPKKRPLSKRKLCKVCGIVH
;
A
#
# COMPACT_ATOMS: atom_id res chain seq x y z
N MET A 1 -34.60 -27.32 -11.32
CA MET A 1 -33.24 -27.37 -11.91
C MET A 1 -32.32 -26.50 -11.08
N LEU A 2 -31.57 -27.13 -10.18
CA LEU A 2 -30.62 -26.47 -9.28
C LEU A 2 -29.41 -25.99 -10.09
N HIS A 3 -29.25 -24.68 -10.23
CA HIS A 3 -28.05 -24.12 -10.86
C HIS A 3 -26.91 -24.13 -9.83
N SER A 4 -25.97 -25.05 -10.02
CA SER A 4 -24.72 -25.12 -9.25
C SER A 4 -23.90 -23.86 -9.50
N ILE A 5 -23.77 -23.00 -8.49
CA ILE A 5 -22.82 -21.88 -8.53
C ILE A 5 -21.42 -22.49 -8.43
N PHE A 6 -20.77 -22.66 -9.57
CA PHE A 6 -19.37 -23.05 -9.66
C PHE A 6 -18.54 -21.83 -9.20
N ALA A 7 -18.12 -21.81 -7.94
CA ALA A 7 -17.26 -20.76 -7.42
C ALA A 7 -15.88 -20.86 -8.08
N GLN A 8 -15.53 -19.87 -8.91
CA GLN A 8 -14.18 -19.75 -9.46
C GLN A 8 -13.24 -19.29 -8.33
N ASN A 9 -12.34 -20.18 -7.89
CA ASN A 9 -11.25 -19.82 -7.00
C ASN A 9 -10.28 -18.89 -7.74
N SER A 10 -10.32 -17.58 -7.44
CA SER A 10 -9.46 -16.54 -8.02
C SER A 10 -7.98 -16.59 -7.57
N ARG A 11 -7.49 -17.75 -7.13
CA ARG A 11 -6.05 -17.94 -6.89
C ARG A 11 -5.51 -18.63 -8.11
N ASP A 12 -4.97 -17.83 -9.02
CA ASP A 12 -3.79 -18.08 -9.88
C ASP A 12 -3.89 -17.15 -11.10
N ILE A 13 -3.45 -15.90 -10.92
CA ILE A 13 -3.06 -15.03 -12.04
C ILE A 13 -1.54 -14.94 -11.95
N ASP A 14 -0.87 -15.73 -12.77
CA ASP A 14 0.57 -15.72 -12.95
C ASP A 14 1.00 -14.38 -13.58
N ASN A 15 1.48 -13.44 -12.75
CA ASN A 15 2.24 -12.31 -13.24
C ASN A 15 3.68 -12.74 -13.49
N SER A 16 3.94 -13.26 -14.71
CA SER A 16 5.30 -13.33 -15.23
C SER A 16 5.78 -11.91 -15.59
N VAL A 17 6.37 -11.24 -14.61
CA VAL A 17 7.20 -10.05 -14.85
C VAL A 17 8.60 -10.38 -14.39
N ASN A 18 9.46 -10.64 -15.38
CA ASN A 18 10.88 -10.84 -15.22
C ASN A 18 11.50 -9.65 -14.47
N THR A 19 11.83 -9.85 -13.20
CA THR A 19 12.73 -8.95 -12.47
C THR A 19 13.98 -9.73 -12.07
N SER A 20 15.10 -9.20 -12.53
CA SER A 20 16.45 -9.73 -12.43
C SER A 20 16.95 -9.83 -10.99
N SER A 21 17.94 -10.72 -10.81
CA SER A 21 18.88 -10.82 -9.68
C SER A 21 18.52 -11.83 -8.59
N GLN A 22 18.91 -13.08 -8.90
CA GLN A 22 19.13 -14.18 -7.98
C GLN A 22 19.93 -13.72 -6.73
N ASN A 23 19.27 -13.63 -5.58
CA ASN A 23 19.91 -13.64 -4.27
C ASN A 23 19.45 -14.91 -3.55
N LYS A 24 20.10 -16.05 -3.85
CA LYS A 24 19.88 -17.32 -3.14
C LYS A 24 20.50 -17.24 -1.74
N LYS A 25 19.89 -16.48 -0.84
CA LYS A 25 20.15 -16.64 0.59
C LYS A 25 19.35 -17.85 1.05
N SER A 26 20.06 -18.92 1.45
CA SER A 26 19.48 -20.15 1.98
C SER A 26 18.42 -19.83 3.04
N ILE A 27 17.16 -20.13 2.73
CA ILE A 27 16.07 -20.01 3.69
C ILE A 27 16.31 -21.09 4.74
N LYS A 28 16.79 -20.70 5.93
CA LYS A 28 16.78 -21.59 7.10
C LYS A 28 15.31 -21.91 7.38
N VAL A 29 14.89 -23.13 7.05
CA VAL A 29 13.57 -23.65 7.38
C VAL A 29 13.53 -23.86 8.88
N PHE A 30 13.09 -22.83 9.61
CA PHE A 30 12.78 -22.98 11.02
C PHE A 30 11.61 -23.95 11.15
N LYS A 31 11.83 -25.08 11.82
CA LYS A 31 10.77 -26.02 12.17
C LYS A 31 9.78 -25.28 13.07
N ILE A 32 8.64 -24.90 12.51
CA ILE A 32 7.51 -24.33 13.26
C ILE A 32 6.96 -25.44 14.15
N GLY A 33 7.27 -25.34 15.44
CA GLY A 33 6.64 -26.16 16.46
C GLY A 33 5.14 -25.93 16.41
N LYS A 34 4.36 -27.00 16.38
CA LYS A 34 2.89 -26.92 16.38
C LYS A 34 2.42 -26.46 17.76
N ASN A 35 2.27 -25.16 17.96
CA ASN A 35 1.54 -24.62 19.09
C ASN A 35 0.05 -24.60 18.75
N ASN A 36 -0.64 -25.66 19.19
CA ASN A 36 -2.11 -25.69 19.26
C ASN A 36 -2.57 -24.71 20.33
N PHE A 37 -2.70 -23.44 19.95
CA PHE A 37 -3.23 -22.43 20.85
C PHE A 37 -4.73 -22.27 20.54
N PHE A 38 -5.55 -23.10 21.18
CA PHE A 38 -6.99 -22.86 21.24
C PHE A 38 -7.19 -21.57 22.05
N LYS A 39 -7.20 -20.44 21.33
CA LYS A 39 -7.44 -19.12 21.91
C LYS A 39 -8.81 -19.13 22.57
N THR A 40 -8.90 -18.67 23.81
CA THR A 40 -10.20 -18.55 24.49
C THR A 40 -11.11 -17.61 23.69
N GLN A 41 -12.43 -17.80 23.77
CA GLN A 41 -13.39 -16.95 23.05
C GLN A 41 -13.20 -15.46 23.39
N GLU A 42 -12.84 -15.14 24.63
CA GLU A 42 -12.55 -13.79 25.08
C GLU A 42 -11.28 -13.21 24.43
N GLU A 43 -10.18 -13.97 24.37
CA GLU A 43 -8.97 -13.53 23.64
C GLU A 43 -9.22 -13.37 22.13
N GLY A 44 -10.18 -14.12 21.58
CA GLY A 44 -10.66 -13.96 20.20
C GLY A 44 -11.38 -12.63 19.98
N LYS A 45 -12.26 -12.24 20.90
CA LYS A 45 -12.99 -10.96 20.90
C LYS A 45 -12.02 -9.79 21.06
N GLU A 46 -11.11 -9.85 22.03
CA GLU A 46 -10.11 -8.80 22.27
C GLU A 46 -9.23 -8.59 21.02
N ALA A 47 -8.70 -9.68 20.46
CA ALA A 47 -7.90 -9.60 19.25
C ALA A 47 -8.69 -9.04 18.05
N TYR A 48 -10.00 -9.29 17.98
CA TYR A 48 -10.87 -8.69 16.97
C TYR A 48 -11.03 -7.18 17.19
N GLU A 49 -11.33 -6.75 18.40
CA GLU A 49 -11.45 -5.33 18.74
C GLU A 49 -10.16 -4.56 18.43
N ASP A 50 -9.01 -5.13 18.73
CA ASP A 50 -7.72 -4.51 18.45
C ASP A 50 -7.46 -4.36 16.95
N ARG A 51 -7.82 -5.37 16.15
CA ARG A 51 -7.77 -5.25 14.68
C ARG A 51 -8.70 -4.14 14.20
N MET A 52 -9.91 -4.05 14.73
CA MET A 52 -10.87 -2.99 14.37
C MET A 52 -10.37 -1.60 14.75
N LYS A 53 -9.78 -1.44 15.95
CA LYS A 53 -9.15 -0.19 16.39
C LYS A 53 -7.98 0.19 15.47
N GLN A 54 -7.18 -0.77 15.05
CA GLN A 54 -6.05 -0.53 14.14
C GLN A 54 -6.52 -0.09 12.75
N VAL A 55 -7.53 -0.78 12.18
CA VAL A 55 -8.16 -0.39 10.91
C VAL A 55 -8.72 1.04 10.98
N ALA A 56 -9.39 1.40 12.08
CA ALA A 56 -9.90 2.76 12.26
C ALA A 56 -8.78 3.81 12.33
N LYS A 57 -7.68 3.52 13.04
CA LYS A 57 -6.49 4.38 13.10
C LYS A 57 -5.86 4.58 11.72
N ASP A 58 -5.71 3.50 10.96
CA ASP A 58 -5.07 3.55 9.64
C ASP A 58 -5.96 4.25 8.60
N ARG A 59 -7.28 4.05 8.66
CA ARG A 59 -8.24 4.84 7.87
C ARG A 59 -8.16 6.33 8.19
N LYS A 60 -8.05 6.70 9.48
CA LYS A 60 -7.88 8.10 9.89
C LYS A 60 -6.57 8.70 9.35
N LYS A 61 -5.48 7.93 9.38
CA LYS A 61 -4.18 8.36 8.83
C LYS A 61 -4.24 8.52 7.31
N SER A 62 -4.84 7.58 6.58
CA SER A 62 -4.94 7.65 5.12
C SER A 62 -5.76 8.87 4.67
N LEU A 63 -6.90 9.13 5.32
CA LEU A 63 -7.71 10.33 5.06
C LEU A 63 -6.94 11.63 5.32
N ARG A 64 -6.10 11.70 6.36
CA ARG A 64 -5.24 12.87 6.60
C ARG A 64 -4.18 13.05 5.52
N ILE A 65 -3.61 11.96 5.00
CA ILE A 65 -2.61 12.02 3.92
C ILE A 65 -3.26 12.49 2.63
N LEU A 66 -4.43 11.93 2.28
CA LEU A 66 -5.19 12.30 1.09
C LEU A 66 -5.64 13.77 1.11
N LYS A 67 -5.91 14.34 2.29
CA LYS A 67 -6.23 15.76 2.45
C LYS A 67 -5.04 16.71 2.24
N LYS A 68 -3.81 16.21 2.10
CA LYS A 68 -2.66 17.09 1.84
C LYS A 68 -2.76 17.68 0.43
N PRO A 69 -2.45 18.98 0.24
CA PRO A 69 -2.53 19.63 -1.08
C PRO A 69 -1.62 18.97 -2.12
N GLN A 70 -0.57 18.28 -1.68
CA GLN A 70 0.32 17.53 -2.56
C GLN A 70 -0.39 16.48 -3.41
N TYR A 71 -1.52 15.94 -2.94
CA TYR A 71 -2.27 14.91 -3.64
C TYR A 71 -3.53 15.43 -4.34
N SER A 72 -3.96 16.67 -4.07
CA SER A 72 -5.11 17.31 -4.76
C SER A 72 -4.67 18.31 -5.83
N ASP A 73 -3.61 19.06 -5.57
CA ASP A 73 -3.27 20.26 -6.33
C ASP A 73 -2.21 19.96 -7.39
N LYS A 74 -2.50 20.36 -8.62
CA LYS A 74 -1.60 20.10 -9.75
C LYS A 74 -0.25 20.82 -9.63
N SER A 75 -0.19 21.89 -8.84
CA SER A 75 1.04 22.65 -8.59
C SER A 75 2.08 21.87 -7.80
N TYR A 76 1.69 20.79 -7.10
CA TYR A 76 2.58 19.97 -6.28
C TYR A 76 3.00 18.65 -6.93
N PHE A 77 2.57 18.35 -8.17
CA PHE A 77 2.90 17.08 -8.82
C PHE A 77 4.41 16.81 -8.83
N GLY A 78 4.81 15.66 -8.27
CA GLY A 78 6.22 15.28 -8.16
C GLY A 78 7.02 16.09 -7.14
N HIS A 79 6.42 17.05 -6.44
CA HIS A 79 7.11 17.99 -5.56
C HIS A 79 6.58 17.97 -4.12
N LYS A 80 7.51 17.97 -3.16
CA LYS A 80 7.18 18.18 -1.74
C LYS A 80 6.69 19.60 -1.45
N ARG A 81 7.14 20.58 -2.24
CA ARG A 81 6.78 22.00 -2.14
C ARG A 81 6.47 22.55 -3.52
N PRO A 82 5.50 23.46 -3.67
CA PRO A 82 5.10 23.94 -4.97
C PRO A 82 6.30 24.70 -5.59
N PRO A 83 6.59 24.50 -6.88
CA PRO A 83 7.68 25.19 -7.54
C PRO A 83 7.52 26.71 -7.52
N LYS A 84 8.63 27.44 -7.44
CA LYS A 84 8.64 28.92 -7.47
C LYS A 84 8.07 29.41 -8.80
N LYS A 85 7.00 30.22 -8.74
CA LYS A 85 6.43 30.90 -9.91
C LYS A 85 7.40 31.97 -10.41
N ARG A 86 7.79 31.91 -11.69
CA ARG A 86 8.69 32.90 -12.32
C ARG A 86 7.99 33.67 -13.44
N PRO A 87 8.38 34.93 -13.71
CA PRO A 87 7.92 35.66 -14.89
C PRO A 87 8.39 34.94 -16.16
N LEU A 88 7.69 35.16 -17.28
CA LEU A 88 7.89 34.43 -18.55
C LEU A 88 9.35 34.37 -19.00
N SER A 89 10.09 35.48 -18.91
CA SER A 89 11.49 35.59 -19.32
C SER A 89 12.49 34.86 -18.42
N LYS A 90 12.08 34.40 -17.22
CA LYS A 90 12.98 33.81 -16.22
C LYS A 90 12.59 32.39 -15.83
N ARG A 91 11.63 31.76 -16.51
CA ARG A 91 11.22 30.38 -16.22
C ARG A 91 12.35 29.39 -16.48
N LYS A 92 12.43 28.33 -15.70
CA LYS A 92 13.48 27.30 -15.81
C LYS A 92 12.88 25.91 -15.82
N LEU A 93 13.53 24.97 -16.50
CA LEU A 93 13.16 23.56 -16.48
C LEU A 93 13.36 22.98 -15.08
N CYS A 94 12.33 22.32 -14.56
CA CYS A 94 12.40 21.67 -13.26
C CYS A 94 12.96 20.26 -13.36
N LYS A 95 13.98 19.96 -12.55
CA LYS A 95 14.66 18.65 -12.56
C LYS A 95 13.80 17.48 -12.05
N VAL A 96 12.73 17.76 -11.31
CA VAL A 96 11.94 16.72 -10.65
C VAL A 96 10.70 16.34 -11.46
N CYS A 97 9.95 17.33 -11.97
CA CYS A 97 8.73 17.08 -12.74
C CYS A 97 8.92 17.23 -14.26
N GLY A 98 10.07 17.72 -14.73
CA GLY A 98 10.36 17.90 -16.17
C GLY A 98 9.57 19.03 -16.85
N ILE A 99 8.88 19.88 -16.10
CA ILE A 99 8.08 21.00 -16.62
C ILE A 99 8.79 22.34 -16.33
N VAL A 100 8.54 23.35 -17.17
CA VAL A 100 9.06 24.70 -16.98
C VAL A 100 8.19 25.48 -15.98
N HIS A 101 8.82 26.05 -14.93
CA HIS A 101 8.16 26.83 -13.87
C HIS A 101 8.70 28.26 -13.71
#